data_AF-A0A7W5B153-F1
#
_entry.id   AF-A0A7W5B153-F1
#
_cell.length_a   1.000
_cell.length_b   1.000
_cell.length_c   1.000
_cell.angle_alpha   90.00
_cell.angle_beta   90.00
_cell.angle_gamma   90.00
#
_symmetry.space_group_name_H-M   'P 1'
#
loop_
_entity.id
_entity.type
_entity.pdbx_description
1 polymer ?
#
loop_
_entity_poly.entity_id
_entity_poly.type
_entity_poly.pdbx_seq_one_letter_code
_entity_poly.pdbx_strand_id
1 'polypeptide(L)'
;MAFNPKITDMEVSDINDKTKLYQYVVTLHDKSKYRLFLSKNPEWNLQSANRLLNIPCPMCRKDYYCKCMDKHLDKLEAEFLTKIGSEA
;
A
#
# COMPACT_ATOMS: atom_id res chain seq x y z
N MET A 1 -5.81 -19.65 -3.51
CA MET A 1 -6.32 -18.40 -4.12
C MET A 1 -5.24 -17.35 -3.95
N ALA A 2 -4.65 -16.87 -5.05
CA ALA A 2 -3.63 -15.84 -4.97
C ALA A 2 -4.31 -14.48 -4.80
N PHE A 3 -4.26 -13.90 -3.60
CA PHE A 3 -4.66 -12.51 -3.41
C PHE A 3 -3.77 -11.64 -4.30
N ASN A 4 -4.41 -10.87 -5.18
CA ASN A 4 -3.74 -9.95 -6.08
C ASN A 4 -4.30 -8.57 -5.76
N PRO A 5 -3.63 -7.78 -4.90
CA PRO A 5 -4.07 -6.44 -4.61
C PRO A 5 -4.12 -5.65 -5.93
N LYS A 6 -5.19 -4.87 -6.09
CA LYS A 6 -5.33 -3.91 -7.19
C LYS A 6 -5.66 -2.53 -6.64
N ILE A 7 -4.74 -1.58 -6.75
CA ILE A 7 -4.85 -0.17 -6.42
C ILE A 7 -5.76 0.50 -7.43
N THR A 8 -6.94 0.91 -6.96
CA THR A 8 -7.94 1.64 -7.74
C THR A 8 -7.72 3.15 -7.62
N ASP A 9 -7.38 3.60 -6.41
CA ASP A 9 -7.21 5.02 -6.09
C ASP A 9 -5.99 5.22 -5.18
N MET A 10 -5.32 6.36 -5.32
CA MET A 10 -4.10 6.68 -4.58
C MET A 10 -4.14 8.15 -4.15
N GLU A 11 -3.98 8.37 -2.85
CA GLU A 11 -3.94 9.69 -2.24
C GLU A 11 -2.60 9.88 -1.52
N VAL A 12 -1.96 11.02 -1.70
CA VAL A 12 -0.76 11.38 -0.93
C VAL A 12 -1.20 11.72 0.49
N SER A 13 -0.66 11.01 1.48
CA SER A 13 -0.98 11.28 2.89
C SER A 13 0.02 12.25 3.51
N ASP A 14 1.32 11.99 3.30
CA ASP A 14 2.40 12.74 3.93
C ASP A 14 3.68 12.51 3.14
N ILE A 15 4.48 13.55 2.94
CA ILE A 15 5.77 13.45 2.25
C ILE A 15 6.80 14.12 3.14
N ASN A 16 7.85 13.38 3.47
CA ASN A 16 8.97 13.89 4.23
C ASN A 16 10.25 13.77 3.41
N ASP A 17 10.60 14.85 2.70
CA ASP A 17 11.81 14.93 1.89
C ASP A 17 13.10 14.83 2.71
N LYS A 18 13.08 15.24 3.98
CA LYS A 18 14.27 15.17 4.85
C LYS A 18 14.66 13.74 5.19
N THR A 19 13.66 12.88 5.45
CA THR A 19 13.87 11.46 5.76
C THR A 19 13.70 10.57 4.53
N LYS A 20 13.27 11.15 3.40
CA LYS A 20 12.90 10.47 2.15
C LYS A 20 11.85 9.37 2.37
N LEU A 21 10.96 9.61 3.33
CA LEU A 21 9.82 8.76 3.64
C LEU A 21 8.57 9.38 3.05
N TYR A 22 7.81 8.56 2.33
CA TYR A 22 6.59 8.95 1.65
C TYR A 22 5.46 8.05 2.14
N GLN A 23 4.34 8.66 2.51
CA GLN A 23 3.16 7.96 2.95
C GLN A 23 2.05 8.18 1.93
N TYR A 24 1.53 7.08 1.39
CA TYR A 24 0.40 7.10 0.47
C TYR A 24 -0.74 6.31 1.07
N VAL A 25 -1.96 6.84 0.97
CA VAL A 25 -3.18 6.06 1.21
C VAL A 25 -3.66 5.52 -0.12
N VAL A 26 -3.69 4.21 -0.25
CA VAL A 26 -4.21 3.52 -1.42
C VAL A 26 -5.56 2.89 -1.11
N THR A 27 -6.49 2.99 -2.04
CA THR A 27 -7.75 2.25 -2.02
C THR A 27 -7.63 1.10 -2.99
N LEU A 28 -7.85 -0.12 -2.48
CA LEU A 28 -7.85 -1.33 -3.28
C LEU A 28 -9.24 -1.60 -3.88
N HIS A 29 -9.31 -2.50 -4.86
CA HIS A 29 -10.54 -2.88 -5.57
C HIS A 29 -11.66 -3.38 -4.63
N ASP A 30 -11.32 -3.96 -3.48
CA ASP A 30 -12.26 -4.39 -2.43
C ASP A 30 -12.72 -3.23 -1.52
N LYS A 31 -12.43 -1.97 -1.89
CA LYS A 31 -12.68 -0.73 -1.13
C LYS A 31 -11.93 -0.64 0.19
N SER A 32 -11.04 -1.58 0.46
CA SER A 32 -10.17 -1.53 1.62
C SER A 32 -9.13 -0.43 1.44
N LYS A 33 -8.86 0.32 2.51
CA LYS A 33 -7.87 1.39 2.50
C LYS A 33 -6.61 0.95 3.23
N TYR A 34 -5.46 1.16 2.59
CA TYR A 34 -4.15 0.85 3.13
C TYR A 34 -3.26 2.09 3.08
N ARG A 35 -2.50 2.32 4.14
CA ARG A 35 -1.42 3.29 4.19
C ARG A 35 -0.11 2.59 3.86
N LEU A 36 0.48 2.95 2.74
CA LEU A 36 1.79 2.49 2.30
C LEU A 36 2.86 3.45 2.83
N PHE A 37 3.90 2.89 3.44
CA PHE A 37 5.11 3.61 3.85
C PHE A 37 6.21 3.24 2.87
N LEU A 38 6.56 4.20 2.02
CA LEU A 38 7.57 4.07 0.99
C LEU A 38 8.80 4.87 1.40
N SER A 39 9.98 4.35 1.09
CA SER A 39 11.23 5.08 1.15
C SER A 39 11.79 5.24 -0.26
N LYS A 40 12.31 6.42 -0.58
CA LYS A 40 12.94 6.68 -1.89
C LYS A 40 14.45 6.81 -1.69
N ASN A 41 15.17 5.71 -1.84
CA ASN A 41 16.62 5.66 -1.67
C ASN A 41 17.21 4.55 -2.54
N PRO A 42 18.04 4.88 -3.54
CA PRO A 42 17.74 5.63 -4.78
C PRO A 42 16.52 5.11 -5.58
N GLU A 43 16.02 3.91 -5.32
CA GLU A 43 14.79 3.35 -5.90
C GLU A 43 13.61 3.47 -4.91
N TRP A 44 12.38 3.32 -5.39
CA TRP A 44 11.20 3.25 -4.52
C TRP A 44 11.16 1.89 -3.83
N ASN A 45 11.11 1.89 -2.50
CA ASN A 45 11.01 0.68 -1.70
C ASN A 45 9.84 0.78 -0.71
N LEU A 46 8.95 -0.21 -0.71
CA LEU A 46 7.83 -0.31 0.19
C LEU A 46 8.29 -0.94 1.51
N GLN A 47 8.43 -0.12 2.54
CA GLN A 47 8.87 -0.55 3.88
C GLN A 47 7.78 -1.31 4.63
N SER A 48 6.55 -0.80 4.57
CA SER A 48 5.41 -1.41 5.27
C SER A 48 4.09 -0.93 4.69
N ALA A 49 3.03 -1.71 4.93
CA ALA A 49 1.67 -1.36 4.57
C ALA A 49 0.75 -1.60 5.78
N ASN A 50 0.05 -0.56 6.24
CA ASN A 50 -0.89 -0.64 7.35
C ASN A 50 -2.33 -0.47 6.86
N ARG A 51 -3.23 -1.34 7.28
CA ARG A 51 -4.67 -1.20 6.99
C ARG A 51 -5.26 -0.05 7.81
N LEU A 52 -6.10 0.78 7.20
CA LEU A 52 -6.82 1.88 7.88
C LEU A 52 -8.08 1.43 8.65
N LEU A 53 -8.21 0.12 8.92
CA LEU A 53 -9.31 -0.52 9.67
C LEU A 53 -10.74 -0.11 9.25
N ASN A 54 -10.93 0.37 8.02
CA ASN A 54 -12.24 0.76 7.51
C ASN A 54 -13.14 -0.44 7.17
N ILE A 55 -12.52 -1.56 6.81
CA ILE A 55 -13.16 -2.84 6.46
C ILE A 55 -12.36 -3.95 7.17
N PRO A 56 -13.00 -5.04 7.64
CA PRO A 56 -12.27 -6.21 8.13
C PRO A 56 -11.32 -6.75 7.07
N CYS A 57 -10.21 -7.36 7.48
CA CYS A 57 -9.21 -7.83 6.53
C CYS A 57 -9.83 -8.75 5.46
N PRO A 58 -9.62 -8.52 4.16
CA PRO A 58 -10.13 -9.43 3.11
C PRO A 58 -9.56 -10.84 3.22
N MET A 59 -8.41 -11.00 3.87
CA MET A 59 -7.71 -12.28 4.02
C MET A 59 -8.15 -13.07 5.25
N CYS A 60 -8.15 -12.43 6.42
CA CYS A 60 -8.45 -13.11 7.68
C CYS A 60 -9.82 -12.76 8.28
N ARG A 61 -10.54 -11.78 7.70
CA ARG A 61 -11.82 -11.25 8.20
C ARG A 61 -11.80 -10.76 9.66
N LYS A 62 -10.61 -10.46 10.17
CA LYS A 62 -10.43 -9.95 11.53
C LYS A 62 -10.47 -8.43 11.54
N ASP A 63 -11.13 -7.90 12.54
CA ASP A 63 -11.34 -6.45 12.70
C ASP A 63 -10.12 -5.71 13.28
N TYR A 64 -9.08 -6.44 13.69
CA TYR A 64 -7.85 -5.86 14.23
C TYR A 64 -6.70 -5.79 13.21
N TYR A 65 -5.61 -5.12 13.59
CA TYR A 65 -4.37 -5.04 12.81
C TYR A 65 -3.77 -6.43 12.56
N CYS A 66 -3.73 -6.84 11.29
CA CYS A 66 -3.17 -8.11 10.87
C CYS A 66 -2.00 -7.91 9.91
N LYS A 67 -1.00 -8.79 9.98
CA LYS A 67 0.13 -8.84 9.03
C LYS A 67 -0.15 -9.66 7.77
N CYS A 68 -1.43 -9.85 7.42
CA CYS A 68 -1.79 -10.63 6.24
C CYS A 68 -1.28 -9.98 4.94
N MET A 69 -1.12 -8.66 4.94
CA MET A 69 -0.66 -7.91 3.78
C MET A 69 0.85 -7.97 3.57
N ASP A 70 1.63 -8.25 4.62
CA ASP A 70 3.09 -8.32 4.58
C ASP A 70 3.58 -9.33 3.52
N LYS A 71 2.84 -10.43 3.33
CA LYS A 71 3.13 -11.47 2.32
C LYS A 71 2.87 -11.03 0.87
N HIS A 72 2.25 -9.87 0.69
CA HIS A 72 1.84 -9.33 -0.60
C HIS A 72 2.43 -7.94 -0.85
N LEU A 73 3.42 -7.52 -0.05
CA LEU A 73 4.11 -6.25 -0.22
C LEU A 73 4.79 -6.17 -1.59
N ASP A 74 5.44 -7.24 -2.04
CA ASP A 74 6.11 -7.27 -3.35
C ASP A 74 5.12 -6.99 -4.50
N LYS A 75 3.89 -7.50 -4.38
CA LYS A 75 2.84 -7.28 -5.38
C LYS A 75 2.29 -5.87 -5.32
N LEU A 76 2.10 -5.33 -4.12
CA LEU A 76 1.68 -3.94 -3.92
C LEU A 76 2.73 -2.97 -4.44
N GLU A 77 4.01 -3.25 -4.21
CA GLU A 77 5.12 -2.44 -4.71
C GLU A 77 5.16 -2.45 -6.23
N ALA A 78 5.09 -3.64 -6.86
CA ALA A 78 5.05 -3.75 -8.31
C ALA A 78 3.86 -2.99 -8.93
N GLU A 79 2.69 -3.07 -8.29
CA GLU A 79 1.51 -2.34 -8.75
C GLU A 79 1.64 -0.83 -8.53
N PHE A 80 2.16 -0.43 -7.37
CA PHE A 80 2.44 0.97 -7.06
C PHE A 80 3.37 1.55 -8.12
N LEU A 81 4.52 0.91 -8.39
CA LEU A 81 5.47 1.29 -9.44
C LEU A 81 4.82 1.40 -10.82
N THR A 82 3.93 0.47 -11.17
CA THR A 82 3.19 0.53 -12.43
C THR A 82 2.28 1.75 -12.50
N LYS A 83 1.62 2.12 -11.39
CA LYS A 83 0.74 3.29 -11.32
C LYS A 83 1.50 4.61 -11.42
N ILE A 84 2.55 4.80 -10.62
CA ILE A 84 3.40 6.01 -10.72
C ILE A 84 4.12 6.12 -12.08
N GLY A 85 4.51 4.99 -12.69
CA GLY A 85 5.12 4.98 -14.02
C GLY A 85 4.13 5.24 -15.17
N SER A 86 2.84 4.99 -14.96
CA SER A 86 1.79 5.16 -15.98
C SER A 86 1.19 6.58 -15.99
N GLU A 87 1.61 7.46 -15.07
CA GLU A 87 1.22 8.87 -14.98
C GLU A 87 2.25 9.82 -15.64
N ALA A 88 3.16 9.28 -16.47
CA ALA A 88 4.15 10.02 -17.25
C ALA A 88 3.74 10.20 -18.72
#